data_AF-A0A8S8YGJ4-F1
#
_entry.id   AF-A0A8S8YGJ4-F1
#
_cell.length_a   1.000
_cell.length_b   1.000
_cell.length_c   1.000
_cell.angle_alpha   90.00
_cell.angle_beta   90.00
_cell.angle_gamma   90.00
#
_symmetry.space_group_name_H-M   'P 1'
#
loop_
_entity.id
_entity.type
_entity.pdbx_description
1 polymer ?
#
loop_
_entity_poly.entity_id
_entity_poly.type
_entity_poly.pdbx_seq_one_letter_code
_entity_poly.pdbx_strand_id
1 'polypeptide(L)'
;MAHHSGEKITEGLDGLRERCMEYFALGARFAKWRAVIRIGDGMPRDANISTNAHALARYAAICQEQGLVPIIEPEVLMDGKHDSQTCFEVTARILEPHLQSVKFRVFYIPGGLLKPKMSYPEILRKPRNSRESSQMTVDCLTAHVPHELPREILFLSGGQSDEDATAHLNLMNSMSVKHPWQLSYSYGRALLHTLCKHGQVVQMKRVRMRLLIERQ
;
A
#
# COMPACT_ATOMS: atom_id res chain seq x y z
N MET A 1 15.98 -4.45 12.31
CA MET A 1 17.08 -4.55 11.33
C MET A 1 18.39 -4.41 12.10
N ALA A 2 19.37 -5.30 11.93
CA ALA A 2 20.59 -5.29 12.75
C ALA A 2 21.31 -3.94 12.66
N HIS A 3 21.74 -3.36 13.77
CA HIS A 3 22.35 -2.01 13.84
C HIS A 3 21.47 -0.83 13.39
N HIS A 4 20.17 -1.03 13.19
CA HIS A 4 19.22 0.00 12.80
C HIS A 4 18.01 0.01 13.75
N SER A 5 18.23 0.51 14.97
CA SER A 5 17.19 0.59 16.00
C SER A 5 15.95 1.34 15.51
N GLY A 6 14.76 0.87 15.90
CA GLY A 6 13.46 1.40 15.47
C GLY A 6 12.98 0.90 14.10
N GLU A 7 13.89 0.54 13.20
CA GLU A 7 13.56 0.16 11.82
C GLU A 7 13.37 -1.35 11.62
N LYS A 8 12.42 -1.70 10.76
CA LYS A 8 12.01 -3.09 10.53
C LYS A 8 12.30 -3.53 9.09
N ILE A 9 12.61 -4.81 8.98
CA ILE A 9 12.59 -5.54 7.71
C ILE A 9 11.57 -6.67 7.88
N THR A 10 10.83 -6.95 6.83
CA THR A 10 9.83 -8.01 6.82
C THR A 10 10.49 -9.31 6.39
N GLU A 11 10.20 -10.39 7.11
CA GLU A 11 10.75 -11.72 6.87
C GLU A 11 9.71 -12.63 6.20
N GLY A 12 10.16 -13.80 5.74
CA GLY A 12 9.30 -14.82 5.13
C GLY A 12 9.64 -15.18 3.69
N LEU A 13 10.81 -14.80 3.16
CA LEU A 13 11.22 -15.19 1.81
C LEU A 13 11.63 -16.66 1.72
N ASP A 14 12.13 -17.23 2.82
CA ASP A 14 12.54 -18.62 2.88
C ASP A 14 11.31 -19.53 2.75
N GLY A 15 11.38 -20.50 1.83
CA GLY A 15 10.27 -21.39 1.50
C GLY A 15 9.06 -20.70 0.84
N LEU A 16 9.17 -19.43 0.42
CA LEU A 16 8.03 -18.68 -0.10
C LEU A 16 7.48 -19.29 -1.40
N ARG A 17 8.36 -19.82 -2.25
CA ARG A 17 7.96 -20.42 -3.53
C ARG A 17 7.03 -21.61 -3.32
N GLU A 18 7.42 -22.51 -2.44
CA GLU A 18 6.68 -23.72 -2.11
C GLU A 18 5.33 -23.37 -1.50
N ARG A 19 5.29 -22.40 -0.59
CA ARG A 19 4.03 -21.89 -0.02
C ARG A 19 3.14 -21.24 -1.07
N CYS A 20 3.70 -20.42 -1.97
CA CYS A 20 2.93 -19.78 -3.04
C CYS A 20 2.32 -20.81 -3.99
N MET A 21 3.08 -21.85 -4.37
CA MET A 21 2.60 -22.96 -5.18
C MET A 21 1.43 -23.69 -4.49
N GLU A 22 1.59 -24.02 -3.20
CA GLU A 22 0.54 -24.66 -2.40
C GLU A 22 -0.72 -23.78 -2.32
N TYR A 23 -0.57 -22.50 -1.98
CA TYR A 23 -1.71 -21.58 -1.90
C TYR A 23 -2.42 -21.38 -3.24
N PHE A 24 -1.68 -21.36 -4.35
CA PHE A 24 -2.29 -21.31 -5.67
C PHE A 24 -3.14 -22.55 -5.94
N ALA A 25 -2.64 -23.74 -5.59
CA ALA A 25 -3.38 -25.00 -5.71
C ALA A 25 -4.63 -25.03 -4.82
N LEU A 26 -4.57 -24.40 -3.64
CA LEU A 26 -5.72 -24.20 -2.75
C LEU A 26 -6.71 -23.11 -3.23
N GLY A 27 -6.41 -22.43 -4.33
CA GLY A 27 -7.31 -21.46 -4.98
C GLY A 27 -6.96 -19.99 -4.76
N ALA A 28 -5.88 -19.66 -4.05
CA ALA A 28 -5.41 -18.28 -3.94
C ALA A 28 -5.00 -17.73 -5.31
N ARG A 29 -5.28 -16.44 -5.55
CA ARG A 29 -4.93 -15.75 -6.81
C ARG A 29 -4.13 -14.47 -6.61
N PHE A 30 -4.00 -14.04 -5.36
CA PHE A 30 -3.15 -12.94 -4.97
C PHE A 30 -2.50 -13.25 -3.63
N ALA A 31 -1.39 -12.58 -3.36
CA ALA A 31 -0.72 -12.60 -2.08
C ALA A 31 -0.49 -11.16 -1.62
N LYS A 32 -0.14 -10.97 -0.35
CA LYS A 32 0.19 -9.64 0.20
C LYS A 32 1.46 -9.69 1.02
N TRP A 33 2.35 -8.72 0.82
CA TRP A 33 3.52 -8.50 1.65
C TRP A 33 3.60 -7.05 2.09
N ARG A 34 3.79 -6.84 3.39
CA ARG A 34 3.77 -5.52 4.03
C ARG A 34 5.16 -5.16 4.54
N ALA A 35 5.81 -4.18 3.91
CA ALA A 35 6.96 -3.50 4.49
C ALA A 35 6.50 -2.39 5.42
N VAL A 36 7.19 -2.22 6.55
CA VAL A 36 6.83 -1.26 7.59
C VAL A 36 7.92 -0.21 7.69
N ILE A 37 7.59 1.02 7.33
CA ILE A 37 8.50 2.17 7.31
C ILE A 37 8.10 3.14 8.43
N ARG A 38 9.04 3.51 9.29
CA ARG A 38 8.80 4.45 10.39
C ARG A 38 9.36 5.83 10.05
N ILE A 39 8.63 6.86 10.49
CA ILE A 39 9.10 8.24 10.50
C ILE A 39 9.59 8.55 11.92
N GLY A 40 10.76 9.17 12.01
CA GLY A 40 11.33 9.61 13.28
C GLY A 40 12.67 10.31 13.05
N ASP A 41 13.40 10.59 14.13
CA ASP A 41 14.69 11.26 14.04
C ASP A 41 15.68 10.43 13.21
N GLY A 42 16.13 11.00 12.08
CA GLY A 42 16.99 10.31 11.11
C GLY A 42 16.37 9.09 10.40
N MET A 43 15.04 8.88 10.48
CA MET A 43 14.34 7.73 9.89
C MET A 43 13.26 8.15 8.88
N PRO A 44 13.05 7.37 7.79
CA PRO A 44 13.76 6.14 7.46
C PRO A 44 15.15 6.40 6.86
N ARG A 45 16.10 5.54 7.22
CA ARG A 45 17.45 5.49 6.65
C ARG A 45 17.43 4.76 5.32
N ASP A 46 18.38 5.09 4.44
CA ASP A 46 18.44 4.51 3.10
C ASP A 46 18.64 2.99 3.10
N ALA A 47 19.32 2.46 4.12
CA ALA A 47 19.43 1.01 4.35
C ALA A 47 18.06 0.36 4.61
N ASN A 48 17.15 1.05 5.33
CA ASN A 48 15.81 0.52 5.60
C ASN A 48 14.95 0.53 4.36
N ILE A 49 15.01 1.61 3.59
CA ILE A 49 14.27 1.77 2.33
C ILE A 49 14.74 0.71 1.33
N SER A 50 16.04 0.62 1.07
CA SER A 50 16.60 -0.31 0.08
C SER A 50 16.38 -1.77 0.46
N THR A 51 16.56 -2.15 1.73
CA THR A 51 16.36 -3.54 2.16
C THR A 51 14.89 -3.97 2.02
N ASN A 52 13.93 -3.10 2.40
CA ASN A 52 12.51 -3.41 2.21
C ASN A 52 12.12 -3.44 0.73
N ALA A 53 12.66 -2.52 -0.08
CA ALA A 53 12.43 -2.51 -1.53
C ALA A 53 12.92 -3.81 -2.19
N HIS A 54 14.10 -4.28 -1.83
CA HIS A 54 14.64 -5.54 -2.32
C HIS A 54 13.81 -6.75 -1.88
N ALA A 55 13.37 -6.79 -0.62
CA ALA A 55 12.54 -7.87 -0.10
C ALA A 55 11.18 -7.93 -0.82
N LEU A 56 10.51 -6.79 -0.97
CA LEU A 56 9.24 -6.68 -1.69
C LEU A 56 9.36 -7.09 -3.15
N ALA A 57 10.44 -6.69 -3.83
CA ALA A 57 10.67 -7.07 -5.22
C ALA A 57 10.92 -8.58 -5.38
N ARG A 58 11.66 -9.22 -4.47
CA ARG A 58 11.84 -10.68 -4.47
C ARG A 58 10.55 -11.42 -4.21
N TYR A 59 9.78 -10.97 -3.22
CA TYR A 59 8.45 -11.49 -2.92
C TYR A 59 7.54 -11.42 -4.15
N ALA A 60 7.51 -10.26 -4.82
CA ALA A 60 6.63 -10.03 -5.97
C ALA A 60 6.99 -10.94 -7.15
N ALA A 61 8.28 -11.10 -7.44
CA ALA A 61 8.76 -12.02 -8.47
C ALA A 61 8.37 -13.49 -8.17
N ILE A 62 8.56 -13.94 -6.93
CA ILE A 62 8.18 -15.31 -6.52
C ILE A 62 6.66 -15.52 -6.64
N CYS A 63 5.84 -14.54 -6.26
CA CYS A 63 4.39 -14.64 -6.42
C CYS A 63 4.00 -14.82 -7.89
N GLN A 64 4.54 -13.98 -8.78
CA GLN A 64 4.22 -14.07 -10.21
C GLN A 64 4.69 -15.37 -10.84
N GLU A 65 5.87 -15.87 -10.46
CA GLU A 65 6.37 -17.17 -10.90
C GLU A 65 5.38 -18.31 -10.57
N GLN A 66 4.65 -18.19 -9.46
CA GLN A 66 3.65 -19.18 -9.02
C GLN A 66 2.20 -18.81 -9.41
N GLY A 67 2.01 -17.81 -10.29
CA GLY A 67 0.69 -17.40 -10.78
C GLY A 67 -0.15 -16.57 -9.81
N LEU A 68 0.45 -16.04 -8.74
CA LEU A 68 -0.22 -15.15 -7.78
C LEU A 68 0.07 -13.68 -8.11
N VAL A 69 -0.98 -12.84 -8.09
CA VAL A 69 -0.85 -11.39 -8.16
C VAL A 69 -0.27 -10.85 -6.84
N PRO A 70 0.92 -10.23 -6.82
CA PRO A 70 1.48 -9.69 -5.58
C PRO A 70 0.93 -8.29 -5.29
N ILE A 71 0.34 -8.15 -4.10
CA ILE A 71 0.08 -6.85 -3.47
C ILE A 71 1.35 -6.42 -2.73
N ILE A 72 1.96 -5.34 -3.21
CA ILE A 72 3.17 -4.70 -2.69
C ILE A 72 2.72 -3.57 -1.75
N GLU A 73 2.94 -3.73 -0.44
CA GLU A 73 2.46 -2.78 0.58
C GLU A 73 3.65 -2.13 1.32
N PRO A 74 4.24 -1.04 0.77
CA PRO A 74 5.24 -0.24 1.48
C PRO A 74 4.52 0.78 2.38
N GLU A 75 4.22 0.38 3.62
CA GLU A 75 3.44 1.21 4.54
C GLU A 75 4.33 2.13 5.39
N VAL A 76 4.17 3.43 5.17
CA VAL A 76 4.61 4.46 6.12
C VAL A 76 3.68 4.44 7.33
N LEU A 77 4.19 4.07 8.49
CA LEU A 77 3.38 4.01 9.71
C LEU A 77 2.84 5.38 10.09
N MET A 78 1.68 5.36 10.75
CA MET A 78 1.14 6.57 11.34
C MET A 78 1.89 7.01 12.58
N ASP A 79 2.61 6.15 13.32
CA ASP A 79 3.20 6.49 14.61
C ASP A 79 4.23 7.66 14.57
N GLY A 80 4.18 8.56 15.54
CA GLY A 80 5.08 9.71 15.69
C GLY A 80 4.41 11.05 16.05
N LYS A 81 4.92 12.14 15.47
CA LYS A 81 4.37 13.52 15.57
C LYS A 81 4.51 14.26 14.24
N HIS A 82 4.44 13.55 13.12
CA HIS A 82 4.73 14.10 11.81
C HIS A 82 3.47 14.66 11.12
N ASP A 83 3.67 15.64 10.25
CA ASP A 83 2.60 16.24 9.46
C ASP A 83 2.40 15.53 8.10
N SER A 84 1.39 15.97 7.34
CA SER A 84 1.07 15.42 6.02
C SER A 84 2.26 15.57 5.04
N GLN A 85 3.01 16.66 5.16
CA GLN A 85 4.15 16.97 4.30
C GLN A 85 5.29 15.98 4.52
N THR A 86 5.65 15.72 5.77
CA THR A 86 6.63 14.70 6.13
C THR A 86 6.19 13.32 5.66
N CYS A 87 4.89 12.98 5.82
CA CYS A 87 4.34 11.72 5.31
C CYS A 87 4.44 11.62 3.78
N PHE A 88 4.17 12.72 3.07
CA PHE A 88 4.31 12.82 1.62
C PHE A 88 5.76 12.60 1.20
N GLU A 89 6.72 13.31 1.80
CA GLU A 89 8.14 13.23 1.46
C GLU A 89 8.70 11.82 1.68
N VAL A 90 8.34 11.20 2.81
CA VAL A 90 8.76 9.82 3.09
C VAL A 90 8.10 8.84 2.13
N THR A 91 6.83 9.03 1.79
CA THR A 91 6.14 8.18 0.79
C THR A 91 6.80 8.29 -0.58
N ALA A 92 7.11 9.51 -1.03
CA ALA A 92 7.83 9.76 -2.26
C ALA A 92 9.21 9.06 -2.26
N ARG A 93 9.97 9.22 -1.17
CA ARG A 93 11.30 8.59 -1.00
C ARG A 93 11.28 7.07 -1.04
N ILE A 94 10.18 6.42 -0.61
CA ILE A 94 10.09 4.96 -0.66
C ILE A 94 9.50 4.43 -1.96
N LEU A 95 8.59 5.14 -2.62
CA LEU A 95 7.96 4.63 -3.85
C LEU A 95 9.00 4.40 -4.95
N GLU A 96 9.86 5.37 -5.23
CA GLU A 96 10.82 5.27 -6.34
C GLU A 96 11.77 4.06 -6.19
N PRO A 97 12.49 3.84 -5.07
CA PRO A 97 13.37 2.69 -4.91
C PRO A 97 12.64 1.33 -4.98
N HIS A 98 11.40 1.25 -4.50
CA HIS A 98 10.60 0.04 -4.60
C HIS A 98 10.29 -0.30 -6.05
N LEU A 99 9.84 0.69 -6.81
CA LEU A 99 9.42 0.49 -8.20
C LEU A 99 10.62 0.25 -9.12
N GLN A 100 11.76 0.87 -8.83
CA GLN A 100 13.03 0.55 -9.48
C GLN A 100 13.50 -0.88 -9.15
N SER A 101 13.47 -1.29 -7.88
CA SER A 101 13.88 -2.65 -7.47
C SER A 101 13.05 -3.75 -8.15
N VAL A 102 11.79 -3.44 -8.44
CA VAL A 102 10.86 -4.32 -9.16
C VAL A 102 11.22 -4.42 -10.65
N LYS A 103 11.54 -3.29 -11.31
CA LYS A 103 11.97 -3.27 -12.74
C LYS A 103 13.16 -4.18 -13.02
N PHE A 104 14.14 -4.21 -12.14
CA PHE A 104 15.38 -4.98 -12.35
C PHE A 104 15.25 -6.51 -12.19
N ARG A 105 14.09 -7.04 -11.79
CA ARG A 105 13.94 -8.46 -11.40
C ARG A 105 13.04 -9.29 -12.32
N VAL A 106 12.88 -8.91 -13.59
CA VAL A 106 12.00 -9.61 -14.56
C VAL A 106 10.56 -9.72 -14.03
N PHE A 107 10.12 -8.69 -13.30
CA PHE A 107 8.75 -8.60 -12.82
C PHE A 107 7.85 -8.08 -13.93
N TYR A 108 6.74 -8.78 -14.19
CA TYR A 108 5.70 -8.24 -15.07
C TYR A 108 4.92 -7.16 -14.32
N ILE A 109 5.37 -5.92 -14.49
CA ILE A 109 4.87 -4.75 -13.77
C ILE A 109 3.34 -4.63 -13.75
N PRO A 110 2.62 -4.79 -14.88
CA PRO A 110 1.16 -4.68 -14.89
C PRO A 110 0.44 -5.78 -14.08
N GLY A 111 1.11 -6.88 -13.76
CA GLY A 111 0.58 -8.00 -12.97
C GLY A 111 0.80 -7.86 -11.46
N GLY A 112 1.22 -6.70 -10.96
CA GLY A 112 1.27 -6.37 -9.53
C GLY A 112 0.05 -5.59 -9.05
N LEU A 113 0.03 -5.25 -7.76
CA LEU A 113 -0.86 -4.26 -7.16
C LEU A 113 -0.07 -3.44 -6.13
N LEU A 114 -0.25 -2.12 -6.09
CA LEU A 114 0.39 -1.26 -5.10
C LEU A 114 -0.61 -0.95 -3.99
N LYS A 115 -0.19 -1.12 -2.73
CA LYS A 115 -1.00 -0.81 -1.54
C LYS A 115 -0.29 0.21 -0.65
N PRO A 116 -0.36 1.51 -0.99
CA PRO A 116 0.26 2.55 -0.19
C PRO A 116 -0.72 3.06 0.87
N LYS A 117 -0.18 3.83 1.81
CA LYS A 117 -0.96 4.69 2.70
C LYS A 117 -1.25 6.02 2.00
N MET A 118 -2.38 6.65 2.31
CA MET A 118 -2.65 8.05 1.93
C MET A 118 -1.75 9.01 2.73
N SER A 119 -1.40 10.15 2.13
CA SER A 119 -0.66 11.24 2.76
C SER A 119 -1.55 11.98 3.76
N TYR A 120 -1.63 11.44 4.97
CA TYR A 120 -2.52 11.89 6.03
C TYR A 120 -1.74 12.17 7.31
N PRO A 121 -2.00 13.30 8.02
CA PRO A 121 -1.25 13.69 9.21
C PRO A 121 -1.66 12.82 10.40
N GLU A 122 -0.72 12.57 11.30
CA GLU A 122 -1.01 11.81 12.51
C GLU A 122 -1.68 12.65 13.60
N ILE A 123 -1.30 13.92 13.70
CA ILE A 123 -1.70 14.76 14.82
C ILE A 123 -3.14 15.29 14.60
N LEU A 124 -4.03 14.93 15.52
CA LEU A 124 -5.42 15.42 15.70
C LEU A 124 -5.59 16.96 15.89
N ARG A 125 -4.56 17.78 15.64
CA ARG A 125 -4.51 19.19 16.09
C ARG A 125 -5.14 20.20 15.14
N LYS A 126 -5.55 19.83 13.92
CA LYS A 126 -6.21 20.76 12.99
C LYS A 126 -7.42 20.12 12.31
N PRO A 127 -8.41 20.93 11.88
CA PRO A 127 -9.51 20.45 11.06
C PRO A 127 -8.97 19.65 9.88
N ARG A 128 -9.49 18.44 9.72
CA ARG A 128 -9.11 17.46 8.71
C ARG A 128 -9.41 18.04 7.34
N ASN A 129 -8.43 18.61 6.66
CA ASN A 129 -8.62 19.04 5.29
C ASN A 129 -8.48 17.86 4.35
N SER A 130 -9.57 17.09 4.21
CA SER A 130 -9.60 15.91 3.34
C SER A 130 -9.19 16.21 1.90
N ARG A 131 -9.38 17.45 1.43
CA ARG A 131 -8.95 17.87 0.08
C ARG A 131 -7.43 17.95 -0.03
N GLU A 132 -6.77 18.54 0.95
CA GLU A 132 -5.30 18.68 0.97
C GLU A 132 -4.61 17.31 1.01
N SER A 133 -4.99 16.44 1.96
CA SER A 133 -4.44 15.07 2.04
C SER A 133 -4.68 14.25 0.78
N SER A 134 -5.88 14.38 0.18
CA SER A 134 -6.19 13.71 -1.08
C SER A 134 -5.32 14.24 -2.22
N GLN A 135 -5.12 15.56 -2.30
CA GLN A 135 -4.31 16.19 -3.36
C GLN A 135 -2.85 15.79 -3.22
N MET A 136 -2.28 15.87 -2.02
CA MET A 136 -0.90 15.45 -1.75
C MET A 136 -0.69 13.97 -2.11
N THR A 137 -1.66 13.11 -1.78
CA THR A 137 -1.59 11.68 -2.13
C THR A 137 -1.56 11.50 -3.65
N VAL A 138 -2.46 12.18 -4.36
CA VAL A 138 -2.54 12.17 -5.82
C VAL A 138 -1.26 12.69 -6.47
N ASP A 139 -0.72 13.80 -5.99
CA ASP A 139 0.51 14.41 -6.50
C ASP A 139 1.70 13.47 -6.30
N CYS A 140 1.78 12.81 -5.14
CA CYS A 140 2.84 11.84 -4.83
C CYS A 140 2.80 10.66 -5.81
N LEU A 141 1.62 10.10 -6.04
CA LEU A 141 1.45 8.99 -6.96
C LEU A 141 1.77 9.41 -8.41
N THR A 142 1.30 10.58 -8.82
CA THR A 142 1.53 11.11 -10.18
C THR A 142 3.02 11.34 -10.45
N ALA A 143 3.77 11.81 -9.45
CA ALA A 143 5.20 12.08 -9.57
C ALA A 143 6.08 10.82 -9.48
N HIS A 144 5.70 9.83 -8.68
CA HIS A 144 6.60 8.73 -8.29
C HIS A 144 6.13 7.33 -8.70
N VAL A 145 4.91 7.18 -9.23
CA VAL A 145 4.45 5.92 -9.81
C VAL A 145 4.49 6.07 -11.32
N PRO A 146 5.35 5.33 -12.04
CA PRO A 146 5.26 5.18 -13.49
C PRO A 146 3.90 4.72 -14.01
N HIS A 147 3.46 5.27 -15.14
CA HIS A 147 2.17 4.95 -15.77
C HIS A 147 1.99 3.45 -16.09
N GLU A 148 3.10 2.74 -16.29
CA GLU A 148 3.15 1.31 -16.60
C GLU A 148 2.92 0.41 -15.37
N LEU A 149 3.07 0.95 -14.15
CA LEU A 149 2.87 0.27 -12.87
C LEU A 149 1.39 0.01 -12.57
N PRO A 150 1.08 -0.85 -11.56
CA PRO A 150 -0.06 -1.73 -11.64
C PRO A 150 -1.36 -0.96 -11.85
N ARG A 151 -2.23 -1.53 -12.69
CA ARG A 151 -3.48 -0.90 -13.14
C ARG A 151 -4.36 -0.39 -12.00
N GLU A 152 -4.15 -0.89 -10.78
CA GLU A 152 -4.90 -0.52 -9.61
C GLU A 152 -3.98 -0.24 -8.40
N ILE A 153 -4.30 0.85 -7.69
CA ILE A 153 -3.71 1.25 -6.42
C ILE A 153 -4.77 1.04 -5.33
N LEU A 154 -4.44 0.18 -4.38
CA LEU A 154 -5.34 -0.26 -3.31
C LEU A 154 -4.95 0.41 -1.99
N PHE A 155 -5.56 1.54 -1.64
CA PHE A 155 -5.18 2.25 -0.41
C PHE A 155 -5.50 1.44 0.86
N LEU A 156 -4.56 1.44 1.80
CA LEU A 156 -4.83 1.03 3.18
C LEU A 156 -5.42 2.18 4.00
N SER A 157 -6.28 1.89 4.97
CA SER A 157 -6.94 2.93 5.77
C SER A 157 -6.02 3.59 6.80
N GLY A 158 -4.89 2.95 7.12
CA GLY A 158 -3.82 3.51 7.97
C GLY A 158 -4.17 3.66 9.44
N GLY A 159 -5.45 3.63 9.83
CA GLY A 159 -5.95 4.02 11.15
C GLY A 159 -6.83 5.28 11.13
N GLN A 160 -7.15 5.80 9.93
CA GLN A 160 -8.28 6.70 9.72
C GLN A 160 -9.61 6.03 10.13
N SER A 161 -10.64 6.83 10.41
CA SER A 161 -12.01 6.32 10.55
C SER A 161 -12.56 5.84 9.20
N ASP A 162 -13.62 5.05 9.25
CA ASP A 162 -14.31 4.50 8.08
C ASP A 162 -14.79 5.65 7.15
N GLU A 163 -15.33 6.72 7.74
CA GLU A 163 -15.82 7.91 7.04
C GLU A 163 -14.68 8.69 6.40
N ASP A 164 -13.59 8.95 7.13
CA ASP A 164 -12.45 9.73 6.65
C ASP A 164 -11.74 8.99 5.50
N ALA A 165 -11.50 7.67 5.64
CA ALA A 165 -10.87 6.87 4.60
C ALA A 165 -11.71 6.86 3.31
N THR A 166 -13.03 6.73 3.45
CA THR A 166 -13.97 6.76 2.33
C THR A 166 -14.03 8.13 1.68
N ALA A 167 -14.07 9.21 2.48
CA ALA A 167 -14.10 10.58 1.99
C ALA A 167 -12.84 10.92 1.20
N HIS A 168 -11.65 10.56 1.68
CA HIS A 168 -10.40 10.76 0.95
C HIS A 168 -10.38 10.00 -0.38
N LEU A 169 -10.77 8.71 -0.38
CA LEU A 169 -10.79 7.94 -1.61
C LEU A 169 -11.78 8.49 -2.65
N ASN A 170 -12.96 8.93 -2.19
CA ASN A 170 -13.96 9.54 -3.06
C ASN A 170 -13.48 10.89 -3.62
N LEU A 171 -12.81 11.71 -2.81
CA LEU A 171 -12.21 12.95 -3.26
C LEU A 171 -11.13 12.71 -4.31
N MET A 172 -10.21 11.77 -4.08
CA MET A 172 -9.19 11.43 -5.08
C MET A 172 -9.79 10.97 -6.41
N ASN A 173 -10.84 10.13 -6.38
CA ASN A 173 -11.52 9.66 -7.60
C ASN A 173 -12.36 10.74 -8.32
N SER A 174 -12.73 11.82 -7.63
CA SER A 174 -13.53 12.92 -8.20
C SER A 174 -12.69 14.13 -8.63
N MET A 175 -11.37 14.08 -8.40
CA MET A 175 -10.45 15.10 -8.91
C MET A 175 -10.39 15.06 -10.44
N SER A 176 -10.19 16.22 -11.05
CA SER A 176 -10.07 16.36 -12.51
C SER A 176 -8.72 15.85 -13.06
N VAL A 177 -7.88 15.25 -12.23
CA VAL A 177 -6.58 14.73 -12.62
C VAL A 177 -6.77 13.35 -13.26
N LYS A 178 -6.26 13.17 -14.48
CA LYS A 178 -6.35 11.90 -15.20
C LYS A 178 -5.22 10.97 -14.74
N HIS A 179 -5.53 10.05 -13.84
CA HIS A 179 -4.59 9.01 -13.43
C HIS A 179 -4.62 7.82 -14.41
N PRO A 180 -3.46 7.21 -14.73
CA PRO A 180 -3.40 5.99 -15.53
C PRO A 180 -3.84 4.74 -14.73
N TRP A 181 -3.92 4.85 -13.39
CA TRP A 181 -4.31 3.77 -12.48
C TRP A 181 -5.71 4.00 -11.93
N GLN A 182 -6.41 2.90 -11.65
CA GLN A 182 -7.63 2.90 -10.85
C GLN A 182 -7.28 3.08 -9.38
N LEU A 183 -7.98 3.98 -8.69
CA LEU A 183 -7.81 4.23 -7.26
C LEU A 183 -8.92 3.52 -6.48
N SER A 184 -8.53 2.57 -5.64
CA SER A 184 -9.44 1.67 -4.93
C SER A 184 -8.94 1.44 -3.50
N TYR A 185 -9.55 0.52 -2.75
CA TYR A 185 -9.26 0.31 -1.33
C TYR A 185 -8.93 -1.15 -1.01
N SER A 186 -8.08 -1.32 0.01
CA SER A 186 -7.85 -2.59 0.69
C SER A 186 -7.82 -2.35 2.20
N TYR A 187 -9.01 -2.09 2.73
CA TYR A 187 -9.24 -1.74 4.13
C TYR A 187 -9.43 -2.98 5.00
N GLY A 188 -8.75 -3.01 6.15
CA GLY A 188 -9.01 -4.00 7.21
C GLY A 188 -9.91 -3.40 8.27
N ARG A 189 -9.32 -2.65 9.20
CA ARG A 189 -10.04 -2.01 10.32
C ARG A 189 -11.21 -1.12 9.85
N ALA A 190 -11.03 -0.35 8.78
CA ALA A 190 -12.05 0.58 8.31
C ALA A 190 -13.30 -0.09 7.69
N LEU A 191 -13.29 -1.42 7.49
CA LEU A 191 -14.49 -2.18 7.13
C LEU A 191 -15.05 -3.00 8.29
N LEU A 192 -14.24 -3.24 9.33
CA LEU A 192 -14.59 -4.12 10.44
C LEU A 192 -14.98 -3.35 11.71
N HIS A 193 -14.63 -2.08 11.82
CA HIS A 193 -14.85 -1.29 13.04
C HIS A 193 -16.34 -1.16 13.39
N THR A 194 -17.21 -1.00 12.40
CA THR A 194 -18.67 -0.99 12.59
C THR A 194 -19.22 -2.37 12.99
N LEU A 195 -18.65 -3.47 12.48
CA LEU A 195 -19.06 -4.84 12.80
C LEU A 195 -18.68 -5.26 14.22
N CYS A 196 -17.46 -4.91 14.67
CA CYS A 196 -16.96 -5.28 16.00
C CYS A 196 -17.66 -4.53 17.14
N LYS A 197 -18.22 -3.34 16.90
CA LYS A 197 -18.90 -2.55 17.96
C LYS A 197 -20.33 -2.98 18.25
N HIS A 198 -21.01 -3.66 17.32
CA HIS A 198 -22.44 -3.91 17.44
C HIS A 198 -22.84 -5.40 17.50
N GLY A 199 -21.90 -6.35 17.42
CA GLY A 199 -22.22 -7.78 17.55
C GLY A 199 -23.24 -8.31 16.52
N GLN A 200 -23.56 -7.51 15.50
CA GLN A 200 -24.53 -7.80 14.47
C GLN A 200 -23.84 -7.72 13.11
N VAL A 201 -24.02 -8.76 12.31
CA VAL A 201 -23.58 -8.83 10.91
C VAL A 201 -24.43 -7.83 10.12
N VAL A 202 -24.01 -6.57 10.08
CA VAL A 202 -24.62 -5.56 9.22
C VAL A 202 -24.15 -5.83 7.79
N GLN A 203 -25.09 -6.19 6.93
CA GLN A 203 -24.88 -6.32 5.49
C GLN A 203 -24.33 -5.00 4.93
N MET A 204 -23.04 -4.98 4.58
CA MET A 204 -22.52 -3.92 3.73
C MET A 204 -23.26 -3.96 2.39
N LYS A 205 -23.93 -2.86 2.05
CA LYS A 205 -24.38 -2.59 0.69
C LYS A 205 -23.14 -2.60 -0.21
N ARG A 206 -22.98 -3.71 -0.96
CA ARG A 206 -22.01 -3.99 -2.04
C ARG A 206 -21.04 -2.83 -2.35
N VAL A 207 -19.88 -2.83 -1.70
CA VAL A 207 -18.67 -2.26 -2.29
C VAL A 207 -17.85 -3.44 -2.77
N ARG A 208 -17.91 -3.69 -4.08
CA ARG A 208 -17.23 -4.81 -4.73
C ARG A 208 -15.75 -4.43 -4.85
N MET A 209 -14.86 -5.14 -4.18
CA MET A 209 -13.45 -5.21 -4.59
C MET A 209 -13.46 -5.90 -5.95
N ARG A 210 -13.52 -5.14 -7.04
CA ARG A 210 -13.50 -5.68 -8.40
C ARG A 210 -12.03 -5.81 -8.80
N LEU A 211 -11.36 -6.82 -8.25
CA LEU A 211 -10.09 -7.29 -8.81
C LEU A 211 -10.38 -7.76 -10.23
N LEU A 212 -10.01 -6.95 -11.22
CA LEU A 212 -10.05 -7.29 -12.64
C LEU A 212 -8.94 -8.32 -12.93
N ILE A 213 -9.12 -9.55 -12.42
CA ILE A 213 -8.38 -10.72 -12.85
C ILE A 213 -9.30 -11.52 -13.78
N GLU A 214 -9.79 -10.85 -14.82
CA GLU A 214 -10.48 -11.50 -15.94
C GLU A 214 -9.55 -11.46 -17.15
N ARG A 215 -9.11 -12.68 -17.47
CA ARG A 215 -8.33 -13.17 -18.61
C ARG A 215 -8.38 -12.31 -19.89
N GLN A 216 -7.21 -12.11 -20.49
CA GLN A 216 -6.99 -12.58 -21.86
C GLN A 216 -5.82 -13.57 -21.83
#